data_AF-A0A7W7PZK1-F1
#
_entry.id   AF-A0A7W7PZK1-F1
#
_cell.length_a   1.000
_cell.length_b   1.000
_cell.length_c   1.000
_cell.angle_alpha   90.00
_cell.angle_beta   90.00
_cell.angle_gamma   90.00
#
_symmetry.space_group_name_H-M   'P 1'
#
loop_
_entity.id
_entity.type
_entity.pdbx_description
1 polymer ?
#
loop_
_entity_poly.entity_id
_entity_poly.type
_entity_poly.pdbx_seq_one_letter_code
_entity_poly.pdbx_strand_id
1 'polypeptide(L)'
;MSYSNQALPREFRMVGGGFGRMALPYVFLLIFFAVVMLLLGSVFGGLVGGIIAAVVGTGALVGVLYAKFNRLKQGTTVRFSEYGVELSDTLGYQIRLNWPDITRIGEVKSQMSNPTAIGAEGGLQVGAGAVRTQGIIGWGHRVLPPNAPGWMRQQLAMAPVHPHDGRPEVAIPLSGIDPNWMQGAMGQWVRMYRPDLFGGYPQYGYPPR
;
A
#
# COMPACT_ATOMS: atom_id res chain seq x y z
N MET A 1 11.42 3.65 24.84
CA MET A 1 12.29 2.45 24.77
C MET A 1 13.53 2.82 23.97
N SER A 2 14.65 3.04 24.66
CA SER A 2 15.94 3.28 24.03
C SER A 2 16.60 1.93 23.80
N TYR A 3 16.84 1.55 22.54
CA TYR A 3 17.53 0.30 22.22
C TYR A 3 19.01 0.47 22.58
N SER A 4 19.44 -0.11 23.69
CA SER A 4 20.84 -0.16 24.13
C SER A 4 21.62 -1.13 23.22
N ASN A 5 22.50 -0.59 22.37
CA ASN A 5 23.57 -1.29 21.63
C ASN A 5 23.24 -2.54 20.78
N GLN A 6 21.97 -2.92 20.62
CA GLN A 6 21.57 -3.93 19.65
C GLN A 6 21.50 -3.29 18.26
N ALA A 7 22.17 -3.89 17.28
CA ALA A 7 22.12 -3.47 15.89
C ALA A 7 20.65 -3.36 15.45
N LEU A 8 20.27 -2.17 14.95
CA LEU A 8 18.89 -1.93 14.52
C LEU A 8 18.47 -2.99 13.48
N PRO A 9 17.24 -3.52 13.56
CA PRO A 9 16.74 -4.47 12.57
C PRO A 9 16.85 -3.85 11.18
N ARG A 10 17.41 -4.61 10.23
CA ARG A 10 17.62 -4.16 8.85
C ARG A 10 16.45 -4.50 7.94
N GLU A 11 15.61 -5.44 8.32
CA GLU A 11 14.48 -5.91 7.51
C GLU A 11 13.18 -5.69 8.28
N PHE A 12 12.23 -5.04 7.63
CA PHE A 12 10.90 -4.77 8.14
C PHE A 12 9.87 -5.35 7.18
N ARG A 13 8.95 -6.13 7.74
CA ARG A 13 7.80 -6.69 7.03
C ARG A 13 6.54 -6.03 7.56
N MET A 14 5.46 -6.07 6.80
CA MET A 14 4.20 -5.43 7.23
C MET A 14 3.72 -5.99 8.58
N VAL A 15 3.86 -5.18 9.63
CA VAL A 15 3.43 -5.48 10.99
C VAL A 15 1.96 -5.06 11.09
N GLY A 16 1.08 -5.89 10.52
CA GLY A 16 -0.36 -5.88 10.81
C GLY A 16 -1.12 -4.56 10.64
N GLY A 17 -1.77 -4.38 9.49
CA GLY A 17 -3.06 -3.67 9.40
C GLY A 17 -4.20 -4.68 9.54
N GLY A 18 -5.18 -4.43 10.40
CA GLY A 18 -6.34 -5.32 10.57
C GLY A 18 -7.08 -5.49 9.25
N PHE A 19 -7.27 -6.74 8.81
CA PHE A 19 -8.04 -7.08 7.59
C PHE A 19 -9.39 -6.33 7.56
N GLY A 20 -10.03 -6.14 8.72
CA GLY A 20 -11.27 -5.39 8.86
C GLY A 20 -11.23 -3.96 8.30
N ARG A 21 -10.12 -3.21 8.46
CA ARG A 21 -10.04 -1.82 7.96
C ARG A 21 -9.93 -1.76 6.43
N MET A 22 -9.33 -2.78 5.81
CA MET A 22 -9.29 -2.92 4.35
C MET A 22 -10.57 -3.53 3.77
N ALA A 23 -11.23 -4.42 4.52
CA ALA A 23 -12.48 -5.04 4.10
C ALA A 23 -13.67 -4.08 4.19
N LEU A 24 -13.57 -3.02 5.01
CA LEU A 24 -14.63 -2.02 5.24
C LEU A 24 -15.30 -1.47 3.96
N PRO A 25 -14.58 -0.98 2.93
CA PRO A 25 -15.21 -0.54 1.68
C PRO A 25 -15.94 -1.66 0.91
N TYR A 26 -15.59 -2.93 1.16
CA TYR A 26 -16.22 -4.09 0.52
C TYR A 26 -17.38 -4.66 1.31
N VAL A 27 -17.65 -4.19 2.54
CA VAL A 27 -18.71 -4.73 3.40
C VAL A 27 -20.08 -4.67 2.72
N PHE A 28 -20.42 -3.55 2.10
CA PHE A 28 -21.70 -3.41 1.39
C PHE A 28 -21.84 -4.44 0.25
N LEU A 29 -20.76 -4.65 -0.51
CA LEU A 29 -20.73 -5.61 -1.60
C LEU A 29 -20.81 -7.06 -1.10
N LEU A 30 -20.17 -7.36 0.04
CA LEU A 30 -20.28 -8.66 0.71
C LEU A 30 -21.69 -8.91 1.23
N ILE A 31 -22.35 -7.91 1.82
CA ILE A 31 -23.75 -8.00 2.26
C ILE A 31 -24.67 -8.23 1.06
N PHE A 32 -24.51 -7.44 -0.01
CA PHE A 32 -25.30 -7.60 -1.23
C PHE A 32 -25.12 -9.00 -1.83
N PHE A 33 -23.87 -9.48 -1.95
CA PHE A 33 -23.57 -10.82 -2.41
C PHE A 33 -24.20 -11.91 -1.52
N ALA A 34 -24.15 -11.74 -0.19
CA ALA A 34 -24.78 -12.66 0.75
C ALA A 34 -26.31 -12.71 0.55
N VAL A 35 -26.95 -11.56 0.33
CA VAL A 35 -28.39 -11.48 0.04
C VAL A 35 -28.73 -12.18 -1.27
N VAL A 36 -27.97 -11.95 -2.34
CA VAL A 36 -28.15 -12.62 -3.63
C VAL A 36 -28.01 -14.13 -3.49
N MET A 37 -26.97 -14.60 -2.79
CA MET A 37 -26.76 -16.03 -2.53
C MET A 37 -27.87 -16.63 -1.66
N LEU A 38 -28.38 -15.89 -0.67
CA LEU A 38 -29.50 -16.32 0.16
C LEU A 38 -30.77 -16.51 -0.66
N LEU A 39 -31.09 -15.55 -1.53
CA LEU A 39 -32.27 -15.63 -2.40
C LEU A 39 -32.14 -16.79 -3.39
N LEU A 40 -30.98 -16.93 -4.05
CA LEU A 40 -30.72 -18.03 -4.97
C LEU A 40 -30.82 -19.39 -4.29
N GLY A 41 -30.16 -19.58 -3.14
CA GLY A 41 -30.24 -20.83 -2.39
C GLY A 41 -31.66 -21.11 -1.86
N SER A 42 -32.44 -20.07 -1.57
CA SER A 42 -33.82 -20.22 -1.12
C SER A 42 -34.76 -20.75 -2.20
N VAL A 43 -34.49 -20.45 -3.48
CA VAL A 43 -35.26 -20.98 -4.61
C VAL A 43 -35.10 -22.49 -4.75
N PHE A 44 -33.89 -23.01 -4.53
CA PHE A 44 -33.59 -24.44 -4.73
C PHE A 44 -33.75 -25.31 -3.47
N GLY A 45 -33.59 -24.74 -2.26
CA GLY A 45 -33.55 -25.50 -1.02
C GLY A 45 -34.33 -24.87 0.14
N GLY A 46 -35.21 -23.91 -0.13
CA GLY A 46 -35.93 -23.16 0.90
C GLY A 46 -34.99 -22.35 1.81
N LEU A 47 -35.53 -21.80 2.90
CA LEU A 47 -34.77 -20.90 3.78
C LEU A 47 -33.44 -21.51 4.28
N VAL A 48 -33.42 -22.81 4.61
CA VAL A 48 -32.22 -23.52 5.05
C VAL A 48 -31.17 -23.57 3.94
N GLY A 49 -31.56 -23.89 2.70
CA GLY A 49 -30.67 -23.88 1.54
C GLY A 49 -30.10 -22.48 1.26
N GLY A 50 -30.92 -21.44 1.39
CA GLY A 50 -30.50 -20.05 1.29
C GLY A 50 -29.43 -19.66 2.31
N ILE A 51 -29.63 -20.00 3.58
CA ILE A 51 -28.67 -19.70 4.65
C ILE A 51 -27.34 -20.41 4.38
N ILE A 52 -27.36 -21.69 4.03
CA ILE A 52 -26.13 -22.45 3.73
C ILE A 52 -25.39 -21.82 2.54
N ALA A 53 -26.08 -21.52 1.45
CA ALA A 53 -25.49 -20.90 0.27
C ALA A 53 -24.85 -19.53 0.59
N ALA A 54 -25.54 -18.69 1.35
CA ALA A 54 -25.04 -17.38 1.75
C ALA A 54 -23.78 -17.47 2.63
N VAL A 55 -23.77 -18.37 3.61
CA VAL A 55 -22.62 -18.57 4.52
C VAL A 55 -21.43 -19.12 3.76
N VAL A 56 -21.62 -20.17 2.95
CA VAL A 56 -20.53 -20.81 2.20
C VAL A 56 -19.98 -19.85 1.14
N GLY A 57 -20.84 -19.20 0.37
CA GLY A 57 -20.43 -18.26 -0.67
C GLY A 57 -19.66 -17.07 -0.09
N THR A 58 -20.20 -16.44 0.95
CA THR A 58 -19.55 -15.29 1.60
C THR A 58 -18.24 -15.70 2.25
N GLY A 59 -18.23 -16.85 2.94
CA GLY A 59 -17.03 -17.41 3.56
C GLY A 59 -15.91 -17.68 2.56
N ALA A 60 -16.24 -18.27 1.40
CA ALA A 60 -15.28 -18.52 0.32
C ALA A 60 -14.69 -17.22 -0.23
N LEU A 61 -15.54 -16.23 -0.51
CA LEU A 61 -15.11 -14.93 -1.02
C LEU A 61 -14.19 -14.20 -0.02
N VAL A 62 -14.58 -14.14 1.25
CA VAL A 62 -13.76 -13.57 2.33
C VAL A 62 -12.44 -14.32 2.46
N GLY A 63 -12.45 -15.65 2.36
CA GLY A 63 -11.25 -16.49 2.39
C GLY A 63 -10.26 -16.15 1.27
N VAL A 64 -10.76 -15.97 0.03
CA VAL A 64 -9.94 -15.56 -1.12
C VAL A 64 -9.35 -14.17 -0.91
N LEU A 65 -10.15 -13.20 -0.44
CA LEU A 65 -9.66 -11.85 -0.14
C LEU A 65 -8.58 -11.87 0.94
N TYR A 66 -8.80 -12.65 1.99
CA TYR A 66 -7.85 -12.81 3.09
C TYR A 66 -6.55 -13.46 2.61
N ALA A 67 -6.62 -14.53 1.83
CA ALA A 67 -5.44 -15.19 1.28
C ALA A 67 -4.63 -14.26 0.37
N LYS A 68 -5.31 -13.50 -0.50
CA LYS A 68 -4.66 -12.51 -1.37
C LYS A 68 -3.97 -11.41 -0.56
N PHE A 69 -4.63 -10.91 0.48
CA PHE A 69 -4.07 -9.91 1.37
C PHE A 69 -2.86 -10.44 2.15
N ASN A 70 -2.95 -11.67 2.66
CA ASN A 70 -1.85 -12.29 3.40
C ASN A 70 -0.62 -12.50 2.50
N ARG A 71 -0.83 -12.90 1.25
CA ARG A 71 0.26 -13.01 0.26
C ARG A 71 0.95 -11.68 -0.02
N LEU A 72 0.18 -10.59 -0.14
CA LEU A 72 0.75 -9.24 -0.32
C LEU A 72 1.54 -8.80 0.93
N LYS A 73 0.98 -9.02 2.12
CA LYS A 73 1.63 -8.69 3.40
C LYS A 73 2.95 -9.40 3.60
N GLN A 74 2.99 -10.70 3.34
CA GLN A 74 4.20 -11.51 3.52
C GLN A 74 5.27 -11.17 2.48
N GLY A 75 4.85 -10.65 1.33
CA GLY A 75 5.73 -10.37 0.20
C GLY A 75 6.40 -9.01 0.22
N THR A 76 5.79 -8.01 0.84
CA THR A 76 6.37 -6.66 0.88
C THR A 76 7.35 -6.54 2.03
N THR A 77 8.61 -6.31 1.66
CA THR A 77 9.72 -6.18 2.60
C THR A 77 10.44 -4.86 2.35
N VAL A 78 10.71 -4.13 3.42
CA VAL A 78 11.58 -2.95 3.40
C VAL A 78 12.87 -3.26 4.12
N ARG A 79 13.98 -2.98 3.44
CA ARG A 79 15.33 -3.15 3.97
C ARG A 79 16.00 -1.80 4.17
N PHE A 80 16.53 -1.59 5.36
CA PHE A 80 17.35 -0.44 5.72
C PHE A 80 18.82 -0.88 5.75
N SER A 81 19.67 -0.02 5.21
CA SER A 81 21.11 -0.21 5.16
C SER A 81 21.81 1.13 5.38
N GLU A 82 23.13 1.10 5.48
CA GLU A 82 23.96 2.32 5.53
C GLU A 82 23.92 3.15 4.24
N TYR A 83 23.50 2.57 3.12
CA TYR A 83 23.38 3.28 1.85
C TYR A 83 22.00 3.92 1.66
N GLY A 84 20.96 3.32 2.22
CA GLY A 84 19.59 3.78 2.01
C GLY A 84 18.52 2.76 2.39
N VAL A 85 17.36 2.96 1.79
CA VAL A 85 16.14 2.18 1.99
C VAL A 85 15.71 1.54 0.68
N GLU A 86 15.45 0.23 0.76
CA GLU A 86 14.97 -0.57 -0.37
C GLU A 86 13.61 -1.15 -0.02
N LEU A 87 12.64 -1.03 -0.92
CA LEU A 87 11.36 -1.72 -0.85
C LEU A 87 11.33 -2.76 -1.96
N SER A 88 10.92 -3.98 -1.62
CA SER A 88 10.68 -5.06 -2.57
C SER A 88 9.34 -5.71 -2.29
N ASP A 89 8.63 -6.15 -3.33
CA ASP A 89 7.42 -6.96 -3.20
C ASP A 89 7.56 -8.33 -3.87
N THR A 90 6.53 -9.17 -3.71
CA THR A 90 6.48 -10.51 -4.34
C THR A 90 6.21 -10.49 -5.83
N LEU A 91 5.81 -9.35 -6.39
CA LEU A 91 5.49 -9.22 -7.82
C LEU A 91 6.72 -8.77 -8.62
N GLY A 92 7.84 -8.49 -7.97
CA GLY A 92 9.07 -8.02 -8.61
C GLY A 92 9.17 -6.50 -8.70
N TYR A 93 8.28 -5.76 -8.03
CA TYR A 93 8.40 -4.33 -7.87
C TYR A 93 9.48 -4.01 -6.84
N GLN A 94 10.40 -3.12 -7.19
CA GLN A 94 11.48 -2.69 -6.31
C GLN A 94 11.66 -1.18 -6.36
N ILE A 95 11.87 -0.56 -5.20
CA ILE A 95 12.26 0.84 -5.06
C ILE A 95 13.55 0.90 -4.26
N ARG A 96 14.51 1.72 -4.70
CA ARG A 96 15.71 2.04 -3.93
C ARG A 96 15.86 3.55 -3.80
N LEU A 97 16.02 4.00 -2.55
CA LEU A 97 16.28 5.38 -2.17
C LEU A 97 17.56 5.43 -1.35
N ASN A 98 18.58 6.15 -1.81
CA ASN A 98 19.77 6.36 -0.99
C ASN A 98 19.52 7.48 0.02
N TRP A 99 20.20 7.45 1.16
CA TRP A 99 20.00 8.45 2.21
C TRP A 99 20.13 9.90 1.74
N PRO A 100 21.15 10.29 0.94
CA PRO A 100 21.28 11.67 0.48
C PRO A 100 20.15 12.12 -0.45
N ASP A 101 19.50 11.18 -1.13
CA ASP A 101 18.50 11.47 -2.16
C ASP A 101 17.06 11.57 -1.60
N ILE A 102 16.86 11.26 -0.32
CA ILE A 102 15.57 11.46 0.34
C ILE A 102 15.32 12.96 0.50
N THR A 103 14.19 13.47 0.03
CA THR A 103 13.91 14.91 0.09
C THR A 103 13.00 15.27 1.25
N ARG A 104 12.05 14.40 1.60
CA ARG A 104 11.06 14.67 2.65
C ARG A 104 10.44 13.41 3.24
N ILE A 105 9.89 13.56 4.43
CA ILE A 105 8.85 12.67 4.97
C ILE A 105 7.50 13.27 4.62
N GLY A 106 6.57 12.48 4.11
CA GLY A 106 5.25 13.00 3.75
C GLY A 106 4.25 11.95 3.27
N GLU A 107 3.14 12.45 2.75
CA GLU A 107 2.04 11.62 2.25
C GLU A 107 2.41 10.96 0.92
N VAL A 108 2.42 9.63 0.93
CA VAL A 108 2.60 8.73 -0.19
C VAL A 108 1.22 8.22 -0.62
N LYS A 109 0.83 8.59 -1.84
CA LYS A 109 -0.37 8.08 -2.50
C LYS A 109 -0.04 6.75 -3.16
N SER A 110 -0.51 5.66 -2.57
CA SER A 110 -0.38 4.32 -3.14
C SER A 110 -1.69 3.93 -3.83
N GLN A 111 -1.64 3.72 -5.14
CA GLN A 111 -2.80 3.29 -5.92
C GLN A 111 -2.61 1.84 -6.36
N MET A 112 -3.33 0.93 -5.73
CA MET A 112 -3.20 -0.52 -5.97
C MET A 112 -4.11 -1.04 -7.08
N SER A 113 -5.04 -0.23 -7.57
CA SER A 113 -6.07 -0.62 -8.54
C SER A 113 -6.23 0.45 -9.62
N ASN A 114 -6.59 0.01 -10.82
CA ASN A 114 -6.92 0.89 -11.92
C ASN A 114 -8.00 1.91 -11.47
N PRO A 115 -7.79 3.23 -11.61
CA PRO A 115 -8.79 4.25 -11.27
C PRO A 115 -10.08 4.17 -12.07
N THR A 116 -10.16 3.34 -13.13
CA THR A 116 -11.39 3.22 -13.92
C THR A 116 -12.56 2.90 -13.00
N ALA A 117 -13.49 3.85 -12.88
CA ALA A 117 -14.74 3.66 -12.17
C ALA A 117 -15.47 2.47 -12.83
N ILE A 118 -15.59 1.37 -12.09
CA ILE A 118 -16.44 0.26 -12.52
C ILE A 118 -17.84 0.62 -12.04
N GLY A 119 -18.65 1.16 -12.95
CA GLY A 119 -20.06 1.51 -12.73
C GLY A 119 -20.70 2.05 -14.00
N ALA A 120 -21.94 1.64 -14.27
CA ALA A 120 -22.76 2.21 -15.34
C ALA A 120 -23.13 3.67 -14.99
N GLU A 121 -23.32 4.51 -16.01
CA GLU A 121 -23.91 5.85 -15.81
C GLU A 121 -25.25 5.71 -15.04
N GLY A 122 -25.32 6.30 -13.84
CA GLY A 122 -26.47 6.21 -12.94
C GLY A 122 -26.35 5.23 -11.75
N GLY A 123 -25.24 4.48 -11.63
CA GLY A 123 -24.97 3.56 -10.52
C GLY A 123 -23.90 4.04 -9.52
N LEU A 124 -23.81 3.40 -8.35
CA LEU A 124 -22.79 3.64 -7.34
C LEU A 124 -21.39 3.31 -7.91
N GLN A 125 -20.62 4.34 -8.28
CA GLN A 125 -19.25 4.17 -8.76
C GLN A 125 -18.34 3.81 -7.59
N VAL A 126 -17.95 2.53 -7.48
CA VAL A 126 -17.02 2.08 -6.43
C VAL A 126 -15.59 2.17 -6.96
N GLY A 127 -14.99 3.34 -6.82
CA GLY A 127 -13.56 3.53 -7.03
C GLY A 127 -12.79 3.00 -5.81
N ALA A 128 -11.87 2.06 -6.01
CA ALA A 128 -10.86 1.76 -5.00
C ALA A 128 -9.87 2.94 -4.95
N GLY A 129 -10.18 3.89 -4.05
CA GLY A 129 -9.44 5.14 -3.91
C GLY A 129 -7.97 4.92 -3.54
N ALA A 130 -7.11 5.87 -3.92
CA ALA A 130 -5.70 5.85 -3.54
C ALA A 130 -5.54 5.82 -2.02
N VAL A 131 -4.79 4.85 -1.51
CA VAL A 131 -4.48 4.75 -0.07
C VAL A 131 -3.40 5.78 0.24
N ARG A 132 -3.73 6.70 1.14
CA ARG A 132 -2.82 7.74 1.62
C ARG A 132 -2.09 7.21 2.84
N THR A 133 -0.77 7.16 2.76
CA THR A 133 0.11 6.64 3.82
C THR A 133 1.24 7.62 4.05
N GLN A 134 1.85 7.63 5.23
CA GLN A 134 3.06 8.43 5.48
C GLN A 134 4.30 7.60 5.15
N GLY A 135 5.32 8.24 4.59
CA GLY A 135 6.54 7.55 4.19
C GLY A 135 7.67 8.52 3.87
N ILE A 136 8.71 7.98 3.23
CA ILE A 136 9.85 8.76 2.73
C ILE A 136 9.72 8.96 1.23
N ILE A 137 10.07 10.15 0.75
CA ILE A 137 9.99 10.55 -0.66
C ILE A 137 11.34 11.12 -1.07
N GLY A 138 11.80 10.80 -2.27
CA GLY A 138 13.07 11.27 -2.79
C GLY A 138 13.32 10.87 -4.23
N TRP A 139 14.54 11.12 -4.70
CA TRP A 139 14.98 10.75 -6.04
C TRP A 139 15.63 9.37 -6.00
N GLY A 140 15.17 8.43 -6.82
CA GLY A 140 15.63 7.05 -6.67
C GLY A 140 15.39 6.18 -7.87
N HIS A 141 15.62 4.90 -7.68
CA HIS A 141 15.41 3.90 -8.71
C HIS A 141 14.14 3.12 -8.43
N ARG A 142 13.45 2.76 -9.50
CA ARG A 142 12.26 1.91 -9.46
C ARG A 142 12.33 0.87 -10.56
N VAL A 143 12.19 -0.39 -10.19
CA VAL A 143 12.05 -1.51 -11.10
C VAL A 143 10.58 -1.93 -11.11
N LEU A 144 10.00 -1.94 -12.29
CA LEU A 144 8.65 -2.43 -12.53
C LEU A 144 8.71 -3.86 -13.05
N PRO A 145 7.82 -4.75 -12.63
CA PRO A 145 7.81 -6.09 -13.17
C PRO A 145 7.36 -6.09 -14.64
N PRO A 146 7.81 -7.06 -15.46
CA PRO A 146 7.51 -7.09 -16.90
C PRO A 146 6.00 -7.11 -17.22
N ASN A 147 5.20 -7.68 -16.32
CA ASN A 147 3.75 -7.79 -16.42
C ASN A 147 2.99 -6.63 -15.74
N ALA A 148 3.67 -5.56 -15.32
CA ALA A 148 3.02 -4.38 -14.74
C ALA A 148 1.95 -3.83 -15.71
N PRO A 149 0.71 -3.56 -15.24
CA PRO A 149 -0.35 -3.03 -16.09
C PRO A 149 0.03 -1.72 -16.79
N GLY A 150 -0.47 -1.51 -18.01
CA GLY A 150 -0.16 -0.31 -18.81
C GLY A 150 -0.49 1.00 -18.10
N TRP A 151 -1.65 1.08 -17.43
CA TRP A 151 -2.07 2.25 -16.66
C TRP A 151 -1.08 2.60 -15.53
N MET A 152 -0.50 1.59 -14.87
CA MET A 152 0.49 1.78 -13.81
C MET A 152 1.78 2.35 -14.40
N ARG A 153 2.27 1.78 -15.52
CA ARG A 153 3.47 2.32 -16.19
C ARG A 153 3.27 3.77 -16.61
N GLN A 154 2.11 4.12 -17.16
CA GLN A 154 1.77 5.48 -17.57
C GLN A 154 1.76 6.44 -16.38
N GLN A 155 1.05 6.10 -15.29
CA GLN A 155 0.99 6.92 -14.08
C GLN A 155 2.39 7.15 -13.50
N LEU A 156 3.21 6.11 -13.49
CA LEU A 156 4.57 6.14 -12.96
C LEU A 156 5.56 6.87 -13.87
N ALA A 157 5.27 7.00 -15.16
CA ALA A 157 6.02 7.82 -16.12
C ALA A 157 5.71 9.31 -16.00
N MET A 158 4.57 9.68 -15.39
CA MET A 158 4.21 11.08 -15.08
C MET A 158 4.87 11.59 -13.79
N ALA A 159 5.60 10.73 -13.06
CA ALA A 159 6.31 11.16 -11.86
C ALA A 159 7.36 12.23 -12.21
N PRO A 160 7.56 13.24 -11.35
CA PRO A 160 8.64 14.20 -11.52
C PRO A 160 9.98 13.48 -11.71
N VAL A 161 10.86 14.07 -12.53
CA VAL A 161 12.23 13.59 -12.71
C VAL A 161 13.21 14.63 -12.18
N HIS A 162 14.28 14.15 -11.57
CA HIS A 162 15.32 15.00 -11.05
C HIS A 162 16.05 15.71 -12.23
N PRO A 163 16.24 17.04 -12.17
CA PRO A 163 16.66 17.83 -13.34
C PRO A 163 18.10 17.54 -13.79
N HIS A 164 18.96 17.02 -12.91
CA HIS A 164 20.37 16.82 -13.21
C HIS A 164 20.72 15.41 -13.70
N ASP A 165 20.02 14.38 -13.21
CA ASP A 165 20.37 12.97 -13.46
C ASP A 165 19.19 12.13 -13.98
N GLY A 166 18.00 12.74 -14.13
CA GLY A 166 16.82 12.09 -14.69
C GLY A 166 16.18 11.03 -13.79
N ARG A 167 16.62 10.86 -12.54
CA ARG A 167 16.03 9.88 -11.63
C ARG A 167 14.59 10.28 -11.29
N PRO A 168 13.61 9.34 -11.33
CA PRO A 168 12.24 9.65 -10.96
C PRO A 168 12.12 9.92 -9.46
N GLU A 169 11.12 10.73 -9.09
CA GLU A 169 10.65 10.81 -7.71
C GLU A 169 9.98 9.48 -7.36
N VAL A 170 10.44 8.87 -6.26
CA VAL A 170 9.91 7.62 -5.75
C VAL A 170 9.59 7.77 -4.27
N ALA A 171 8.66 6.94 -3.79
CA ALA A 171 8.18 7.01 -2.44
C ALA A 171 8.05 5.60 -1.84
N ILE A 172 8.47 5.46 -0.58
CA ILE A 172 8.36 4.21 0.18
C ILE A 172 7.35 4.45 1.32
N PRO A 173 6.14 3.84 1.26
CA PRO A 173 5.06 4.06 2.22
C PRO A 173 5.32 3.29 3.53
N LEU A 174 6.16 3.85 4.41
CA LEU A 174 6.58 3.20 5.66
C LEU A 174 5.41 2.96 6.64
N SER A 175 4.39 3.84 6.65
CA SER A 175 3.20 3.64 7.50
C SER A 175 2.30 2.50 7.02
N GLY A 176 2.49 2.01 5.79
CA GLY A 176 1.87 0.78 5.31
C GLY A 176 2.50 -0.47 5.94
N ILE A 177 3.71 -0.34 6.49
CA ILE A 177 4.48 -1.43 7.11
C ILE A 177 4.32 -1.40 8.62
N ASP A 178 4.50 -0.23 9.23
CA ASP A 178 4.28 0.00 10.65
C ASP A 178 3.60 1.38 10.81
N PRO A 179 2.34 1.45 11.29
CA PRO A 179 1.66 2.71 11.52
C PRO A 179 2.42 3.68 12.42
N ASN A 180 3.25 3.17 13.35
CA ASN A 180 4.05 3.94 14.30
C ASN A 180 5.54 3.97 13.90
N TRP A 181 5.86 3.77 12.62
CA TRP A 181 7.24 3.63 12.14
C TRP A 181 8.14 4.80 12.57
N MET A 182 7.61 6.03 12.64
CA MET A 182 8.36 7.23 13.03
C MET A 182 8.91 7.13 14.46
N GLN A 183 8.15 6.56 15.38
CA GLN A 183 8.59 6.35 16.76
C GLN A 183 9.37 5.03 16.93
N GLY A 184 9.19 4.08 16.01
CA GLY A 184 9.83 2.76 16.02
C GLY A 184 11.25 2.73 15.43
N ALA A 185 11.73 1.50 15.18
CA ALA A 185 13.09 1.25 14.69
C ALA A 185 13.34 1.81 13.27
N MET A 186 12.32 1.82 12.39
CA MET A 186 12.43 2.46 11.08
C MET A 186 12.70 3.97 11.22
N GLY A 187 11.97 4.65 12.10
CA GLY A 187 12.20 6.08 12.37
C GLY A 187 13.54 6.35 13.06
N GLN A 188 14.11 5.38 13.77
CA GLN A 188 15.47 5.48 14.32
C GLN A 188 16.52 5.41 13.20
N TRP A 189 16.35 4.52 12.21
CA TRP A 189 17.19 4.52 11.01
C TRP A 189 17.15 5.86 10.29
N VAL A 190 15.95 6.39 10.02
CA VAL A 190 15.84 7.68 9.32
C VAL A 190 16.45 8.80 10.16
N ARG A 191 16.27 8.82 11.49
CA ARG A 191 16.94 9.81 12.37
C ARG A 191 18.47 9.69 12.39
N MET A 192 19.00 8.48 12.25
CA MET A 192 20.44 8.24 12.23
C MET A 192 21.11 8.80 10.98
N TYR A 193 20.50 8.59 9.80
CA TYR A 193 21.09 8.98 8.53
C TYR A 193 20.57 10.30 7.97
N ARG A 194 19.36 10.70 8.36
CA ARG A 194 18.64 11.90 7.90
C ARG A 194 17.87 12.58 9.05
N PRO A 195 18.57 13.03 10.10
CA PRO A 195 17.94 13.72 11.23
C PRO A 195 17.24 15.02 10.80
N ASP A 196 17.73 15.67 9.75
CA ASP A 196 17.17 16.88 9.14
C ASP A 196 15.69 16.73 8.73
N LEU A 197 15.26 15.51 8.36
CA LEU A 197 13.89 15.25 7.92
C LEU A 197 12.85 15.34 9.05
N PHE A 198 13.26 15.22 10.32
CA PHE A 198 12.36 15.32 11.48
C PHE A 198 12.33 16.73 12.10
N GLY A 199 13.25 17.60 11.69
CA GLY A 199 13.44 18.93 12.27
C GLY A 199 12.51 20.02 11.74
N GLY A 200 11.71 19.74 10.71
CA GLY A 200 10.76 20.69 10.12
C GLY A 200 11.42 21.96 9.58
N TYR A 201 11.75 21.96 8.29
CA TYR A 201 11.83 23.21 7.53
C TYR A 201 10.67 23.27 6.53
N PRO A 202 10.11 24.47 6.31
CA PRO A 202 8.83 24.67 5.64
C PRO A 202 8.85 24.11 4.22
N GLN A 203 7.66 23.68 3.80
CA GLN A 203 7.32 23.34 2.43
C GLN A 203 8.05 24.27 1.45
N TYR A 204 9.09 23.78 0.78
CA TYR A 204 9.46 24.34 -0.51
C TYR A 204 8.30 24.00 -1.43
N GLY A 205 7.36 24.94 -1.51
CA GLY A 205 6.30 24.93 -2.50
C GLY A 205 6.94 24.77 -3.86
N TYR A 206 6.63 23.66 -4.53
CA TYR A 206 6.62 23.72 -5.97
C TYR A 206 5.58 24.77 -6.34
N PRO A 207 5.94 25.83 -7.09
CA PRO A 207 4.93 26.72 -7.63
C PRO A 207 3.98 25.88 -8.50
N PRO A 208 2.66 26.11 -8.42
CA PRO A 208 1.76 25.54 -9.41
C PRO A 208 2.19 26.01 -10.80
N ARG A 209 2.31 25.07 -11.73
CA ARG A 209 2.31 25.38 -13.16
C ARG A 209 0.88 25.43 -13.66
#